data_AF-A0A523F9P4-F1
#
_entry.id   AF-A0A523F9P4-F1
#
_cell.length_a   1.000
_cell.length_b   1.000
_cell.length_c   1.000
_cell.angle_alpha   90.00
_cell.angle_beta   90.00
_cell.angle_gamma   90.00
#
_symmetry.space_group_name_H-M   'P 1'
#
loop_
_entity.id
_entity.type
_entity.pdbx_description
1 polymer ?
#
loop_
_entity_poly.entity_id
_entity_poly.type
_entity_poly.pdbx_seq_one_letter_code
_entity_poly.pdbx_strand_id
1 'polypeptide(L)'
;MLGSLVDGFLFGSSYAMIGISFTLIFGVMQKFNLAQGPTALAGAYLGLALYRLSDQVAPSYLLFAIAVIGAGAIGWLVYQLCFRFLPKEYELAPLMSSMGMLILIEEIISHLTDAQPFEFPNPLLYGAFEFGDG
;
A
#
# COMPACT_ATOMS: atom_id res chain seq x y z
N MET A 1 19.64 -27.53 2.99
CA MET A 1 20.68 -26.50 2.74
C MET A 1 20.16 -25.38 1.82
N LEU A 2 19.65 -25.67 0.61
CA LEU A 2 19.04 -24.62 -0.23
C LEU A 2 17.80 -23.98 0.42
N GLY A 3 16.93 -24.76 1.07
CA GLY A 3 15.74 -24.22 1.77
C GLY A 3 16.10 -23.15 2.80
N SER A 4 17.09 -23.42 3.66
CA SER A 4 17.55 -22.46 4.67
C SER A 4 18.15 -21.18 4.09
N LEU A 5 18.75 -21.23 2.88
CA LEU A 5 19.18 -20.02 2.17
C LEU A 5 17.98 -19.18 1.69
N VAL A 6 16.95 -19.84 1.16
CA VAL A 6 15.71 -19.19 0.71
C VAL A 6 14.97 -18.58 1.90
N ASP A 7 14.83 -19.31 3.00
CA ASP A 7 14.21 -18.81 4.23
C ASP A 7 14.96 -17.59 4.76
N GLY A 8 16.29 -17.65 4.85
CA GLY A 8 17.12 -16.51 5.25
C GLY A 8 16.92 -15.28 4.36
N PHE A 9 16.78 -15.47 3.05
CA PHE A 9 16.49 -14.40 2.10
C PHE A 9 15.07 -13.82 2.27
N LEU A 10 14.06 -14.67 2.50
CA LEU A 10 12.68 -14.23 2.72
C LEU A 10 12.56 -13.40 4.00
N PHE A 11 13.16 -13.86 5.10
CA PHE A 11 13.21 -13.09 6.34
C PHE A 11 14.00 -11.80 6.15
N GLY A 12 15.17 -11.85 5.51
CA GLY A 12 15.99 -10.67 5.22
C GLY A 12 15.25 -9.62 4.38
N SER A 13 14.53 -10.04 3.35
CA SER A 13 13.72 -9.16 2.49
C SER A 13 12.59 -8.49 3.27
N SER A 14 11.92 -9.24 4.15
CA SER A 14 10.87 -8.71 5.02
C SER A 14 11.42 -7.62 5.95
N TYR A 15 12.57 -7.86 6.59
CA TYR A 15 13.24 -6.85 7.43
C TYR A 15 13.75 -5.66 6.62
N ALA A 16 14.29 -5.87 5.42
CA ALA A 16 14.73 -4.80 4.53
C ALA A 16 13.57 -3.89 4.13
N MET A 17 12.40 -4.45 3.83
CA MET A 17 11.19 -3.69 3.48
C MET A 17 10.69 -2.80 4.63
N ILE A 18 10.79 -3.29 5.87
CA ILE A 18 10.50 -2.48 7.06
C ILE A 18 11.49 -1.30 7.14
N GLY A 19 12.79 -1.54 6.94
CA GLY A 19 13.80 -0.49 6.91
C GLY A 19 13.55 0.57 5.82
N ILE A 20 13.18 0.12 4.61
CA ILE A 20 12.81 1.01 3.49
C ILE A 20 11.61 1.89 3.86
N SER A 21 10.66 1.37 4.61
CA SER A 21 9.49 2.15 5.06
C SER A 21 9.90 3.31 5.97
N PHE A 22 10.85 3.08 6.88
CA PHE A 22 11.38 4.14 7.75
C PHE A 22 12.21 5.18 6.99
N THR A 23 13.03 4.76 6.02
CA THR A 23 13.81 5.70 5.20
C THR A 23 12.94 6.52 4.25
N LEU A 24 11.78 6.01 3.82
CA LEU A 24 10.81 6.80 3.06
C LEU A 24 10.17 7.90 3.91
N ILE A 25 9.80 7.59 5.16
CA ILE A 25 9.17 8.55 6.08
C ILE A 25 10.17 9.67 6.46
N PHE A 26 11.37 9.31 6.91
CA PHE A 26 12.32 10.28 7.47
C PHE A 26 13.39 10.76 6.47
N GLY A 27 13.66 10.00 5.41
CA GLY A 27 14.69 10.33 4.43
C GLY A 27 14.13 11.15 3.26
N VAL A 28 13.23 10.56 2.48
CA VAL A 28 12.79 11.13 1.18
C VAL A 28 11.80 12.27 1.34
N MET A 29 10.75 12.10 2.15
CA MET A 29 9.66 13.08 2.16
C MET A 29 9.96 14.33 3.00
N GLN A 30 10.89 14.29 3.95
CA GLN A 30 11.27 15.41 4.86
C GLN A 30 10.06 16.11 5.54
N LYS A 31 8.87 15.51 5.45
CA LYS A 31 7.58 15.92 6.00
C LYS A 31 6.83 14.64 6.36
N PHE A 32 6.39 14.55 7.60
CA PHE A 32 5.66 13.39 8.10
C PHE A 32 4.28 13.33 7.44
N ASN A 33 4.14 12.53 6.38
CA ASN A 33 2.90 12.37 5.63
C ASN A 33 2.13 11.15 6.17
N LEU A 34 1.19 11.40 7.08
CA LEU A 34 0.34 10.37 7.68
C LEU A 34 -0.51 9.62 6.64
N ALA A 35 -0.92 10.29 5.57
CA ALA A 35 -1.78 9.71 4.55
C ALA A 35 -1.10 8.64 3.69
N GLN A 36 0.22 8.42 3.82
CA GLN A 36 0.94 7.44 3.01
C GLN A 36 0.36 6.01 3.12
N GLY A 37 0.00 5.56 4.32
CA GLY A 37 -0.64 4.26 4.52
C GLY A 37 -1.98 4.15 3.78
N PRO A 38 -2.96 5.02 4.08
CA PRO A 38 -4.25 5.06 3.38
C PRO A 38 -4.13 5.19 1.86
N THR A 39 -3.18 5.98 1.34
CA THR A 39 -2.96 6.09 -0.11
C THR A 39 -2.49 4.79 -0.76
N ALA A 40 -1.61 4.04 -0.09
CA ALA A 40 -1.19 2.73 -0.56
C ALA A 40 -2.34 1.72 -0.53
N LEU A 41 -3.14 1.75 0.54
CA LEU A 41 -4.37 0.96 0.70
C LEU A 41 -5.39 1.26 -0.41
N ALA A 42 -5.63 2.53 -0.71
CA ALA A 42 -6.52 2.93 -1.80
C ALA A 42 -6.05 2.38 -3.16
N GLY A 43 -4.73 2.42 -3.43
CA GLY A 43 -4.15 1.80 -4.63
C GLY A 43 -4.37 0.30 -4.69
N ALA A 44 -4.20 -0.41 -3.57
CA ALA A 44 -4.50 -1.84 -3.49
C ALA A 44 -5.98 -2.11 -3.79
N TYR A 45 -6.92 -1.35 -3.23
CA TYR A 45 -8.35 -1.49 -3.53
C TYR A 45 -8.69 -1.25 -5.00
N LEU A 46 -7.98 -0.37 -5.71
CA LEU A 46 -8.14 -0.23 -7.16
C LEU A 46 -7.75 -1.49 -7.92
N GLY A 47 -6.65 -2.14 -7.53
CA GLY A 47 -6.26 -3.44 -8.07
C GLY A 47 -7.32 -4.51 -7.79
N LEU A 48 -7.87 -4.54 -6.58
CA LEU A 48 -8.93 -5.48 -6.21
C LEU A 48 -10.23 -5.25 -6.99
N ALA A 49 -10.62 -3.99 -7.16
CA ALA A 49 -11.81 -3.64 -7.94
C ALA A 49 -11.72 -4.17 -9.37
N LEU A 50 -10.53 -4.07 -9.99
CA LEU A 50 -10.30 -4.66 -11.31
C LEU A 50 -10.31 -6.18 -11.32
N TYR A 51 -9.78 -6.82 -10.28
CA TYR A 51 -9.88 -8.27 -10.13
C TYR A 51 -11.33 -8.74 -10.10
N ARG A 52 -12.20 -8.02 -9.37
CA ARG A 52 -13.64 -8.29 -9.31
C ARG A 52 -14.35 -8.03 -10.64
N LEU A 53 -14.00 -6.96 -11.34
CA LEU A 53 -14.57 -6.60 -12.65
C LEU A 53 -14.14 -7.55 -13.78
N SER A 54 -12.98 -8.20 -13.64
CA SER A 54 -12.43 -9.12 -14.64
C SER A 54 -12.82 -10.59 -14.39
N ASP A 55 -13.91 -10.84 -13.65
CA ASP A 55 -14.37 -12.18 -13.27
C ASP A 55 -13.27 -13.05 -12.62
N GLN A 56 -12.37 -12.43 -11.84
CA GLN A 56 -11.28 -13.13 -11.15
C GLN A 56 -10.20 -13.74 -12.07
N VAL A 57 -10.19 -13.40 -13.37
CA VAL A 57 -9.27 -13.98 -14.37
C VAL A 57 -8.01 -13.11 -14.56
N ALA A 58 -8.00 -11.89 -14.03
CA ALA A 58 -6.90 -10.96 -14.24
C ALA A 58 -5.56 -11.49 -13.68
N PRO A 59 -4.48 -11.45 -14.48
CA PRO A 59 -3.17 -11.92 -14.01
C PRO A 59 -2.62 -11.08 -12.86
N SER A 60 -1.98 -11.74 -11.89
CA SER A 60 -1.47 -11.11 -10.65
C SER A 60 -0.48 -9.97 -10.90
N TYR A 61 0.36 -10.06 -11.92
CA TYR A 61 1.30 -9.01 -12.29
C TYR A 61 0.61 -7.73 -12.77
N LEU A 62 -0.54 -7.86 -13.45
CA LEU A 62 -1.32 -6.72 -13.94
C LEU A 62 -2.02 -6.02 -12.77
N LEU A 63 -2.58 -6.80 -11.83
CA LEU A 63 -3.18 -6.27 -10.61
C LEU A 63 -2.16 -5.50 -9.77
N PHE A 64 -0.95 -6.06 -9.62
CA PHE A 64 0.15 -5.39 -8.90
C PHE A 64 0.56 -4.08 -9.59
N ALA A 65 0.74 -4.10 -10.92
CA ALA A 65 1.09 -2.89 -11.67
C ALA A 65 0.05 -1.78 -11.49
N ILE A 66 -1.24 -2.14 -11.54
CA ILE A 66 -2.32 -1.17 -11.37
C ILE A 66 -2.40 -0.67 -9.93
N ALA A 67 -2.18 -1.54 -8.93
CA ALA A 67 -2.12 -1.11 -7.55
C ALA A 67 -1.00 -0.10 -7.30
N VAL A 68 0.19 -0.31 -7.88
CA VAL A 68 1.33 0.60 -7.77
C VAL A 68 1.04 1.93 -8.48
N ILE A 69 0.53 1.88 -9.71
CA ILE A 69 0.19 3.09 -10.49
C ILE A 69 -0.94 3.87 -9.79
N GLY A 70 -1.96 3.18 -9.30
CA GLY A 70 -3.09 3.74 -8.56
C GLY A 70 -2.63 4.42 -7.26
N ALA A 71 -1.82 3.74 -6.45
CA ALA A 71 -1.24 4.32 -5.24
C ALA A 71 -0.41 5.57 -5.55
N GLY A 72 0.40 5.52 -6.62
CA GLY A 72 1.19 6.67 -7.06
C GLY A 72 0.33 7.86 -7.51
N ALA A 73 -0.74 7.60 -8.28
CA ALA A 73 -1.67 8.63 -8.74
C ALA A 73 -2.42 9.28 -7.58
N ILE A 74 -2.92 8.48 -6.62
CA ILE A 74 -3.60 8.98 -5.42
C ILE A 74 -2.60 9.75 -4.54
N GLY A 75 -1.39 9.23 -4.34
CA GLY A 75 -0.33 9.93 -3.61
C GLY A 75 0.02 11.28 -4.24
N TRP A 76 0.05 11.37 -5.57
CA TRP A 76 0.23 12.62 -6.29
C TRP A 76 -0.93 13.59 -6.08
N LEU A 77 -2.18 13.10 -6.10
CA LEU A 77 -3.36 13.93 -5.79
C LEU A 77 -3.30 14.47 -4.36
N VAL A 78 -2.95 13.62 -3.38
CA VAL A 78 -2.75 14.04 -1.99
C VAL A 78 -1.66 15.11 -1.88
N TYR A 79 -0.56 14.95 -2.60
CA TYR A 79 0.50 15.96 -2.63
C TYR A 79 -0.03 17.32 -3.13
N GLN A 80 -0.79 17.31 -4.22
CA GLN A 80 -1.37 18.53 -4.79
C GLN A 80 -2.43 19.17 -3.89
N LEU A 81 -3.23 18.39 -3.17
CA LEU A 81 -4.30 18.91 -2.31
C LEU A 81 -3.77 19.40 -0.94
N CYS A 82 -2.85 18.65 -0.32
CA CYS A 82 -2.38 18.95 1.03
C CYS A 82 -1.15 19.85 1.06
N PHE A 83 -0.21 19.68 0.14
CA PHE A 83 1.11 20.31 0.26
C PHE A 83 1.30 21.51 -0.66
N ARG A 84 0.61 21.57 -1.81
CA ARG A 84 0.68 22.72 -2.71
C ARG A 84 0.11 24.00 -2.10
N PHE A 85 -0.94 23.87 -1.29
CA PHE A 85 -1.67 25.03 -0.74
C PHE A 85 -1.15 25.49 0.62
N LEU A 86 -0.12 24.83 1.18
CA LEU A 86 0.35 25.12 2.52
C LEU A 86 1.61 26.01 2.52
N PRO A 87 1.58 27.20 3.15
CA PRO A 87 2.74 28.05 3.27
C PRO A 87 3.84 27.38 4.10
N LYS A 88 5.09 27.53 3.64
CA LYS A 88 6.29 26.89 4.24
C LYS A 88 6.59 27.33 5.68
N GLU A 89 5.98 28.42 6.14
CA GLU A 89 6.26 29.04 7.45
C GLU A 89 5.69 28.25 8.64
N TYR A 90 4.73 27.35 8.42
CA TYR A 90 4.12 26.54 9.48
C TYR A 90 4.58 25.09 9.39
N GLU A 91 5.52 24.67 10.23
CA GLU A 91 6.02 23.28 10.25
C GLU A 91 4.96 22.25 10.68
N LEU A 92 3.99 22.67 11.50
CA LEU A 92 2.92 21.81 12.00
C LEU A 92 1.69 21.73 11.07
N ALA A 93 1.51 22.70 10.17
CA ALA A 93 0.36 22.72 9.27
C ALA A 93 0.32 21.51 8.30
N PRO A 94 1.45 21.06 7.70
CA PRO A 94 1.48 19.90 6.83
C PRO A 94 1.11 18.61 7.55
N LEU A 95 1.49 18.48 8.83
CA LEU A 95 1.13 17.34 9.66
C LEU A 95 -0.39 17.26 9.82
N MET A 96 -1.02 18.35 10.25
CA MET A 96 -2.47 18.42 10.44
C MET A 96 -3.23 18.19 9.13
N SER A 97 -2.76 18.76 8.02
CA SER A 97 -3.35 18.53 6.70
C SER A 97 -3.26 17.06 6.27
N SER A 98 -2.09 16.42 6.46
CA SER A 98 -1.91 15.01 6.14
C SER A 98 -2.79 14.10 7.01
N MET A 99 -3.02 14.49 8.27
CA MET A 99 -3.89 13.77 9.18
C MET A 99 -5.36 13.88 8.76
N GLY A 100 -5.80 15.07 8.32
CA GLY A 100 -7.13 15.24 7.73
C GLY A 100 -7.31 14.38 6.48
N MET A 101 -6.29 14.33 5.62
CA MET A 101 -6.33 13.49 4.42
C MET A 101 -6.32 11.99 4.73
N LEU A 102 -5.60 11.55 5.77
CA LEU A 102 -5.67 10.18 6.27
C LEU A 102 -7.11 9.79 6.59
N ILE A 103 -7.80 10.59 7.40
CA ILE A 103 -9.18 10.31 7.82
C ILE A 103 -10.11 10.32 6.61
N LEU A 104 -9.95 11.28 5.69
CA LEU A 104 -10.76 11.35 4.48
C LEU A 104 -10.60 10.11 3.58
N ILE A 105 -9.36 9.65 3.36
CA ILE A 105 -9.12 8.46 2.54
C ILE A 105 -9.67 7.22 3.23
N GLU A 106 -9.45 7.07 4.53
CA GLU A 106 -9.99 5.95 5.30
C GLU A 106 -11.52 5.91 5.24
N GLU A 107 -12.18 7.06 5.39
CA GLU A 107 -13.65 7.14 5.30
C GLU A 107 -14.15 6.81 3.89
N ILE A 108 -13.49 7.30 2.84
CA ILE A 108 -13.84 6.96 1.46
C ILE A 108 -13.69 5.45 1.22
N ILE A 109 -12.58 4.85 1.66
CA ILE A 109 -12.34 3.40 1.53
C ILE A 109 -13.41 2.64 2.30
N SER A 110 -13.67 3.02 3.56
CA SER A 110 -14.69 2.39 4.42
C SER A 110 -16.07 2.42 3.76
N HIS A 111 -16.44 3.55 3.18
CA HIS A 111 -17.72 3.72 2.50
C HIS A 111 -17.82 2.91 1.20
N LEU A 112 -16.75 2.84 0.41
CA LEU A 112 -16.69 2.03 -0.81
C LEU A 112 -16.67 0.52 -0.53
N THR A 113 -16.25 0.14 0.66
CA THR A 113 -16.01 -1.24 1.08
C THR A 113 -17.12 -1.78 1.99
N ASP A 114 -18.19 -1.00 2.21
CA ASP A 114 -19.27 -1.30 3.17
C ASP A 114 -18.73 -1.70 4.56
N ALA A 115 -17.58 -1.12 4.96
CA ALA A 115 -16.82 -1.46 6.17
C ALA A 115 -16.42 -2.94 6.33
N GLN A 116 -16.42 -3.74 5.25
CA GLN A 116 -15.96 -5.13 5.27
C GLN A 116 -14.58 -5.28 4.64
N PRO A 117 -13.52 -5.60 5.40
CA PRO A 117 -12.18 -5.74 4.83
C PRO A 117 -12.20 -6.82 3.75
N PHE A 118 -12.00 -6.41 2.49
CA PHE A 118 -11.93 -7.37 1.39
C PHE A 118 -10.58 -8.05 1.41
N GLU A 119 -10.59 -9.37 1.55
CA GLU A 119 -9.38 -10.16 1.40
C GLU A 119 -8.93 -10.14 -0.07
N PHE A 120 -7.69 -9.73 -0.28
CA PHE A 120 -7.03 -9.97 -1.55
C PHE A 120 -6.90 -11.48 -1.75
N PRO A 121 -7.27 -12.02 -2.92
CA PRO A 121 -7.13 -13.45 -3.20
C PRO A 121 -5.67 -13.83 -2.99
N ASN A 122 -5.45 -14.75 -2.04
CA ASN A 122 -4.10 -15.08 -1.62
C ASN A 122 -3.44 -15.95 -2.70
N PRO A 123 -2.48 -15.43 -3.50
CA PRO A 123 -1.87 -16.20 -4.57
C PRO A 123 -0.99 -17.33 -4.02
N LEU A 124 -0.60 -17.25 -2.75
CA LEU A 124 0.28 -18.23 -2.10
C LEU A 124 -0.46 -19.48 -1.61
N LEU A 125 -1.78 -19.43 -1.44
CA LEU A 125 -2.59 -20.59 -1.04
C LEU A 125 -2.84 -21.58 -2.20
N TYR A 126 -2.65 -21.15 -3.46
CA TYR A 126 -2.63 -22.03 -4.63
C TYR A 126 -1.32 -22.80 -4.80
N GLY A 127 -0.33 -22.56 -3.94
CA GLY A 127 1.01 -23.13 -4.00
C GLY A 127 1.49 -23.63 -2.64
N ALA A 128 0.59 -24.02 -1.73
CA ALA A 128 0.94 -24.97 -0.70
C ALA A 128 1.23 -26.30 -1.42
N PHE A 129 2.43 -26.42 -1.97
CA PHE A 129 3.04 -27.73 -2.15
C PHE A 129 3.07 -28.34 -0.75
N GLU A 130 2.08 -29.19 -0.46
CA GLU A 130 2.26 -30.30 0.45
C GLU A 130 3.49 -31.06 -0.07
N PHE A 131 4.67 -30.65 0.37
CA PHE A 131 5.80 -31.56 0.44
C PHE A 131 5.33 -32.63 1.40
N GLY A 132 4.79 -33.71 0.82
CA GLY A 132 4.30 -34.84 1.56
C GLY A 132 5.32 -35.25 2.60
N ASP A 133 4.83 -35.37 3.83
CA ASP A 133 5.50 -36.12 4.87
C ASP A 133 5.79 -37.52 4.34
N GLY A 134 7.07 -37.86 4.28
CA GLY A 134 7.63 -39.19 4.07
C GLY A 134 8.89 -39.33 4.87
#